data_AF-A0A941IPY6-F1
#
_entry.id   AF-A0A941IPY6-F1
#
_cell.length_a   1.000
_cell.length_b   1.000
_cell.length_c   1.000
_cell.angle_alpha   90.00
_cell.angle_beta   90.00
_cell.angle_gamma   90.00
#
_symmetry.space_group_name_H-M   'P 1'
#
loop_
_entity.id
_entity.type
_entity.pdbx_description
1 polymer ?
#
loop_
_entity_poly.entity_id
_entity_poly.type
_entity_poly.pdbx_seq_one_letter_code
_entity_poly.pdbx_strand_id
1 'polypeptide(L)'
;MTLFPHTRLHLPDPHPNVTAVSELPTAHGLVWVASVELQRLHVGTFENDGNGAATEFVPYDTSVYGEHEFEAFAAACLRDGAPVSAERVIELLVEEYDTALMVREVSGHTGTYVRQVRGGRTVGYSEAENRPVTRAGRLELARQLAPRPIHGRDAITWEMWTGERWQPLPIPLYD
;
A
#
# COMPACT_ATOMS: atom_id res chain seq x y z
N MET A 1 -1.25 0.18 -19.71
CA MET A 1 -0.44 -0.03 -18.49
C MET A 1 -0.87 1.04 -17.50
N THR A 2 -1.32 0.61 -16.34
CA THR A 2 -1.92 1.47 -15.30
C THR A 2 -0.92 1.67 -14.17
N LEU A 3 -0.84 2.88 -13.60
CA LEU A 3 -0.03 3.18 -12.42
C LEU A 3 -0.94 3.34 -11.21
N PHE A 4 -0.73 2.51 -10.20
CA PHE A 4 -1.37 2.64 -8.90
C PHE A 4 -0.65 3.69 -8.06
N PRO A 5 -1.29 4.84 -7.76
CA PRO A 5 -0.58 6.02 -7.30
C PRO A 5 -0.06 5.93 -5.85
N HIS A 6 -0.66 5.09 -5.00
CA HIS A 6 -0.22 4.98 -3.60
C HIS A 6 0.95 4.01 -3.41
N THR A 7 0.97 2.94 -4.20
CA THR A 7 1.97 1.87 -4.13
C THR A 7 3.07 1.99 -5.18
N ARG A 8 2.84 2.82 -6.21
CA ARG A 8 3.70 2.99 -7.39
C ARG A 8 3.88 1.69 -8.20
N LEU A 9 2.87 0.84 -8.13
CA LEU A 9 2.81 -0.41 -8.89
C LEU A 9 2.31 -0.12 -10.32
N HIS A 10 3.08 -0.56 -11.31
CA HIS A 10 2.69 -0.56 -12.71
C HIS A 10 2.10 -1.91 -13.07
N LEU A 11 0.90 -1.87 -13.66
CA LEU A 11 0.10 -3.04 -14.01
C LEU A 11 -0.14 -3.12 -15.52
N PRO A 12 -0.02 -4.30 -16.15
CA PRO A 12 -0.52 -4.51 -17.50
C PRO A 12 -2.06 -4.41 -17.53
N ASP A 13 -2.65 -4.07 -18.67
CA ASP A 13 -4.11 -4.11 -18.83
C ASP A 13 -4.52 -5.36 -19.63
N PRO A 14 -5.66 -6.01 -19.31
CA PRO A 14 -6.49 -5.77 -18.12
C PRO A 14 -5.80 -6.29 -16.85
N HIS A 15 -6.12 -5.70 -15.69
CA HIS A 15 -5.58 -6.14 -14.40
C HIS A 15 -6.68 -6.52 -13.40
N PRO A 16 -6.41 -7.48 -12.49
CA PRO A 16 -7.23 -7.70 -11.32
C PRO A 16 -7.30 -6.43 -10.46
N ASN A 17 -8.44 -6.26 -9.78
CA ASN A 17 -8.69 -5.20 -8.81
C ASN A 17 -9.16 -5.85 -7.52
N VAL A 18 -8.60 -5.41 -6.40
CA VAL A 18 -9.14 -5.73 -5.09
C VAL A 18 -10.39 -4.87 -4.88
N THR A 19 -11.50 -5.49 -4.50
CA THR A 19 -12.80 -4.80 -4.31
C THR A 19 -13.31 -4.82 -2.88
N ALA A 20 -12.77 -5.72 -2.05
CA ALA A 20 -13.06 -5.80 -0.63
C ALA A 20 -11.88 -6.47 0.09
N VAL A 21 -11.64 -6.09 1.34
CA VAL A 21 -10.69 -6.73 2.24
C VAL A 21 -11.41 -7.01 3.55
N SER A 22 -11.25 -8.23 4.07
CA SER A 22 -11.79 -8.66 5.36
C SER A 22 -10.64 -9.18 6.21
N GLU A 23 -10.51 -8.64 7.41
CA GLU A 23 -9.41 -8.96 8.32
C GLU A 23 -9.94 -9.56 9.63
N LEU A 24 -9.18 -10.52 10.18
CA LEU A 24 -9.44 -11.14 11.46
C LEU A 24 -8.15 -11.18 12.28
N PRO A 25 -8.03 -10.35 13.33
CA PRO A 25 -6.94 -10.48 14.29
C PRO A 25 -7.02 -11.80 15.03
N THR A 26 -5.90 -12.52 15.10
CA THR A 26 -5.77 -13.77 15.87
C THR A 26 -4.65 -13.63 16.90
N ALA A 27 -4.53 -14.61 17.81
CA ALA A 27 -3.44 -14.64 18.79
C ALA A 27 -2.04 -14.76 18.15
N HIS A 28 -1.97 -15.13 16.86
CA HIS A 28 -0.73 -15.48 16.20
C HIS A 28 -0.42 -14.61 14.96
N GLY A 29 -1.33 -13.70 14.60
CA GLY A 29 -1.15 -12.79 13.48
C GLY A 29 -2.47 -12.26 12.94
N LEU A 30 -2.40 -11.54 11.83
CA LEU A 30 -3.55 -11.05 11.10
C LEU A 30 -3.88 -12.03 9.97
N VAL A 31 -5.06 -12.62 10.01
CA VAL A 31 -5.62 -13.38 8.88
C VAL A 31 -6.41 -12.40 8.02
N TRP A 32 -6.29 -12.48 6.71
CA TRP A 32 -7.08 -11.62 5.83
C TRP A 32 -7.42 -12.30 4.52
N VAL A 33 -8.55 -11.88 3.95
CA VAL A 33 -9.04 -12.31 2.64
C VAL A 33 -9.45 -11.08 1.85
N ALA A 34 -8.98 -10.95 0.62
CA ALA A 34 -9.35 -9.87 -0.29
C ALA A 34 -10.06 -10.41 -1.53
N SER A 35 -11.21 -9.84 -1.87
CA SER A 35 -11.97 -10.21 -3.08
C SER A 35 -11.35 -9.57 -4.32
N VAL A 36 -11.20 -10.35 -5.39
CA VAL A 36 -10.53 -9.92 -6.62
C VAL A 36 -11.49 -9.97 -7.81
N GLU A 37 -11.52 -8.89 -8.57
CA GLU A 37 -12.28 -8.78 -9.81
C GLU A 37 -11.41 -8.43 -11.02
N LEU A 38 -11.64 -9.10 -12.15
CA LEU A 38 -11.09 -8.74 -13.45
C LEU A 38 -12.22 -8.28 -14.35
N GLN A 39 -12.18 -7.01 -14.79
CA GLN A 39 -13.24 -6.44 -15.65
C GLN A 39 -14.67 -6.64 -15.10
N ARG A 40 -14.85 -6.51 -13.77
CA ARG A 40 -16.11 -6.74 -13.03
C ARG A 40 -16.55 -8.19 -12.89
N LEU A 41 -15.73 -9.15 -13.32
CA LEU A 41 -15.93 -10.56 -13.02
C LEU A 41 -15.15 -10.92 -11.77
N HIS A 42 -15.80 -11.50 -10.77
CA HIS A 42 -15.11 -12.07 -9.62
C HIS A 42 -14.26 -13.27 -10.09
N VAL A 43 -12.95 -13.17 -9.89
CA VAL A 43 -11.98 -14.18 -10.36
C VAL A 43 -11.38 -15.01 -9.24
N GLY A 44 -11.53 -14.58 -7.99
CA GLY A 44 -11.01 -15.30 -6.83
C GLY A 44 -10.73 -14.39 -5.65
N THR A 45 -9.90 -14.88 -4.76
CA THR A 45 -9.48 -14.21 -3.53
C THR A 45 -7.96 -14.16 -3.42
N PHE A 46 -7.46 -13.15 -2.72
CA PHE A 46 -6.13 -13.18 -2.14
C PHE A 46 -6.26 -13.54 -0.67
N GLU A 47 -5.48 -14.51 -0.22
CA GLU A 47 -5.61 -15.06 1.13
C GLU A 47 -4.26 -15.04 1.85
N ASN A 48 -4.30 -14.71 3.14
CA ASN A 48 -3.18 -14.89 4.06
C ASN A 48 -3.70 -15.50 5.35
N ASP A 49 -3.20 -16.69 5.68
CA ASP A 49 -3.57 -17.47 6.87
C ASP A 49 -2.96 -16.95 8.18
N GLY A 50 -2.27 -15.80 8.14
CA GLY A 50 -1.51 -15.27 9.24
C GLY A 50 -0.23 -16.07 9.50
N ASN A 51 0.39 -15.87 10.67
CA ASN A 51 1.53 -16.66 11.16
C ASN A 51 2.79 -16.66 10.27
N GLY A 52 2.94 -15.65 9.41
CA GLY A 52 4.03 -15.62 8.43
C GLY A 52 3.86 -16.63 7.29
N ALA A 53 2.65 -17.17 7.09
CA ALA A 53 2.29 -17.88 5.88
C ALA A 53 2.39 -16.94 4.67
N ALA A 54 2.72 -17.53 3.53
CA ALA A 54 2.74 -16.81 2.26
C ALA A 54 1.34 -16.32 1.91
N THR A 55 1.27 -15.16 1.26
CA THR A 55 0.02 -14.72 0.64
C THR A 55 -0.15 -15.38 -0.73
N GLU A 56 -1.32 -15.94 -0.99
CA GLU A 56 -1.62 -16.66 -2.23
C GLU A 56 -2.88 -16.15 -2.94
N PHE A 57 -2.99 -16.48 -4.23
CA PHE A 57 -4.20 -16.26 -5.02
C PHE A 57 -4.99 -17.56 -5.11
N VAL A 58 -6.24 -17.52 -4.67
CA VAL A 58 -7.17 -18.66 -4.70
C VAL A 58 -8.22 -18.38 -5.79
N PRO A 59 -8.14 -19.05 -6.95
CA PRO A 59 -9.05 -18.78 -8.07
C PRO A 59 -10.47 -19.29 -7.77
N TYR A 60 -11.47 -18.52 -8.20
CA TYR A 60 -12.88 -18.92 -8.14
C TYR A 60 -13.21 -19.96 -9.22
N ASP A 61 -12.72 -19.75 -10.44
CA ASP A 61 -12.86 -20.65 -11.58
C ASP A 61 -11.54 -20.68 -12.37
N THR A 62 -10.80 -21.78 -12.22
CA THR A 62 -9.49 -22.00 -12.86
C THR A 62 -9.56 -22.08 -14.38
N SER A 63 -10.75 -22.27 -14.97
CA SER A 63 -10.93 -22.27 -16.43
C SER A 63 -11.03 -20.86 -17.02
N VAL A 64 -11.29 -19.86 -16.18
CA VAL A 64 -11.44 -18.45 -16.59
C VAL A 64 -10.20 -17.63 -16.24
N TYR A 65 -9.75 -17.74 -14.99
CA TYR A 65 -8.56 -17.03 -14.50
C TYR A 65 -7.98 -17.81 -13.32
N GLY A 66 -6.95 -18.61 -13.60
CA GLY A 66 -6.28 -19.46 -12.62
C GLY A 66 -4.96 -18.87 -12.13
N GLU A 67 -4.24 -19.69 -11.37
CA GLU A 67 -2.91 -19.36 -10.85
C GLU A 67 -1.93 -19.00 -11.97
N HIS A 68 -1.98 -19.71 -13.11
CA HIS A 68 -1.07 -19.45 -14.22
C HIS A 68 -1.28 -18.07 -14.85
N GLU A 69 -2.53 -17.65 -15.05
CA GLU A 69 -2.86 -16.31 -15.54
C GLU A 69 -2.42 -15.23 -14.54
N PHE A 70 -2.59 -15.50 -13.24
CA PHE A 70 -2.13 -14.58 -12.20
C PHE A 70 -0.60 -14.47 -12.15
N GLU A 71 0.13 -15.58 -12.25
CA GLU A 71 1.60 -15.58 -12.30
C GLU A 71 2.12 -14.80 -13.51
N ALA A 72 1.52 -14.99 -14.69
CA ALA A 72 1.87 -14.23 -15.89
C ALA A 72 1.59 -12.73 -15.71
N PHE A 73 0.47 -12.37 -15.11
CA PHE A 73 0.14 -10.99 -14.74
C PHE A 73 1.18 -10.40 -13.77
N ALA A 74 1.52 -11.12 -12.70
CA ALA A 74 2.47 -10.68 -11.70
C ALA A 74 3.88 -10.49 -12.28
N ALA A 75 4.32 -11.38 -13.16
CA ALA A 75 5.61 -11.28 -13.84
C ALA A 75 5.75 -10.03 -14.73
N ALA A 76 4.62 -9.50 -15.22
CA ALA A 76 4.57 -8.27 -16.01
C ALA A 76 4.44 -7.00 -15.15
N CYS A 77 4.24 -7.13 -13.84
CA CYS A 77 4.14 -5.99 -12.93
C CYS A 77 5.52 -5.42 -12.59
N LEU A 78 5.59 -4.09 -12.48
CA LEU A 78 6.82 -3.38 -12.10
C LEU A 78 6.54 -2.42 -10.96
N ARG A 79 7.43 -2.36 -9.97
CA ARG A 79 7.46 -1.29 -8.97
C ARG A 79 8.73 -0.49 -9.15
N ASP A 80 8.59 0.80 -9.38
CA ASP A 80 9.73 1.69 -9.65
C ASP A 80 10.65 1.18 -10.77
N GLY A 81 10.06 0.54 -11.78
CA GLY A 81 10.77 -0.03 -12.93
C GLY A 81 11.43 -1.39 -12.69
N ALA A 82 11.31 -1.97 -11.48
CA ALA A 82 11.85 -3.28 -11.15
C ALA A 82 10.75 -4.37 -11.08
N PRO A 83 11.03 -5.62 -11.50
CA PRO A 83 10.11 -6.75 -11.31
C PRO A 83 9.78 -6.97 -9.83
N VAL A 84 8.57 -7.48 -9.60
CA VAL A 84 8.03 -7.75 -8.26
C VAL A 84 7.62 -9.22 -8.18
N SER A 85 7.81 -9.87 -7.03
CA SER A 85 7.31 -11.25 -6.83
C SER A 85 5.79 -11.27 -6.82
N ALA A 86 5.18 -12.42 -7.18
CA ALA A 86 3.72 -12.57 -7.17
C ALA A 86 3.10 -12.25 -5.81
N GLU A 87 3.66 -12.80 -4.74
CA GLU A 87 3.27 -12.47 -3.36
C GLU A 87 3.32 -10.96 -3.09
N ARG A 88 4.40 -10.28 -3.49
CA ARG A 88 4.51 -8.83 -3.27
C ARG A 88 3.57 -8.03 -4.17
N VAL A 89 3.22 -8.51 -5.36
CA VAL A 89 2.17 -7.90 -6.20
C VAL A 89 0.84 -7.97 -5.46
N ILE A 90 0.49 -9.12 -4.86
CA ILE A 90 -0.73 -9.25 -4.06
C ILE A 90 -0.74 -8.24 -2.92
N GLU A 91 0.32 -8.21 -2.10
CA GLU A 91 0.43 -7.27 -0.98
C GLU A 91 0.28 -5.81 -1.43
N LEU A 92 0.83 -5.44 -2.60
CA LEU A 92 0.71 -4.08 -3.13
C LEU A 92 -0.70 -3.79 -3.67
N LEU A 93 -1.41 -4.76 -4.25
CA LEU A 93 -2.80 -4.56 -4.68
C LEU A 93 -3.74 -4.33 -3.49
N VAL A 94 -3.53 -5.06 -2.39
CA VAL A 94 -4.26 -4.85 -1.13
C VAL A 94 -3.87 -3.52 -0.49
N GLU A 95 -2.57 -3.22 -0.38
CA GLU A 95 -2.07 -1.94 0.14
C GLU A 95 -2.65 -0.75 -0.65
N GLU A 96 -2.77 -0.86 -1.97
CA GLU A 96 -3.39 0.19 -2.79
C GLU A 96 -4.88 0.37 -2.45
N TYR A 97 -5.64 -0.72 -2.33
CA TYR A 97 -7.06 -0.66 -2.02
C TYR A 97 -7.31 0.01 -0.67
N ASP A 98 -6.63 -0.45 0.39
CA ASP A 98 -6.78 0.12 1.73
C ASP A 98 -6.35 1.58 1.76
N THR A 99 -5.21 1.89 1.12
CA THR A 99 -4.74 3.28 1.07
C THR A 99 -5.71 4.18 0.31
N ALA A 100 -6.30 3.71 -0.78
CA ALA A 100 -7.27 4.48 -1.54
C ALA A 100 -8.55 4.75 -0.72
N LEU A 101 -9.02 3.79 0.09
CA LEU A 101 -10.13 4.01 1.01
C LEU A 101 -9.78 5.05 2.07
N MET A 102 -8.64 4.90 2.75
CA MET A 102 -8.21 5.84 3.79
C MET A 102 -7.99 7.26 3.24
N VAL A 103 -7.35 7.40 2.07
CA VAL A 103 -7.16 8.70 1.41
C VAL A 103 -8.51 9.34 1.06
N ARG A 104 -9.51 8.57 0.63
CA ARG A 104 -10.85 9.10 0.33
C ARG A 104 -11.56 9.62 1.58
N GLU A 105 -11.42 8.95 2.72
CA GLU A 105 -12.00 9.38 4.00
C GLU A 105 -11.37 10.69 4.48
N VAL A 106 -10.04 10.81 4.41
CA VAL A 106 -9.31 11.99 4.86
C VAL A 106 -9.46 13.18 3.91
N SER A 107 -9.55 12.95 2.59
CA SER A 107 -9.72 14.02 1.60
C SER A 107 -11.06 14.78 1.73
N GLY A 108 -12.03 14.25 2.48
CA GLY A 108 -13.26 14.95 2.85
C GLY A 108 -13.05 16.04 3.91
N HIS A 109 -11.86 16.11 4.53
CA HIS A 109 -11.49 17.02 5.59
C HIS A 109 -10.28 17.89 5.15
N THR A 110 -10.01 19.01 5.84
CA THR A 110 -8.83 19.86 5.57
C THR A 110 -7.49 19.19 5.92
N GLY A 111 -7.55 17.95 6.43
CA GLY A 111 -6.40 17.15 6.80
C GLY A 111 -5.58 16.65 5.62
N THR A 112 -4.41 16.12 5.94
CA THR A 112 -3.55 15.38 5.01
C THR A 112 -3.19 14.04 5.62
N TYR A 113 -3.00 13.05 4.76
CA TYR A 113 -2.56 11.74 5.21
C TYR A 113 -1.04 11.64 5.22
N VAL A 114 -0.48 11.01 6.24
CA VAL A 114 0.95 10.69 6.32
C VAL A 114 1.14 9.20 6.58
N ARG A 115 2.23 8.65 6.07
CA ARG A 115 2.61 7.25 6.29
C ARG A 115 4.02 7.14 6.83
N GLN A 116 4.22 6.11 7.65
CA GLN A 116 5.52 5.64 8.09
C GLN A 116 6.05 4.61 7.09
N VAL A 117 7.27 4.80 6.61
CA VAL A 117 7.93 3.89 5.67
C VAL A 117 9.21 3.35 6.30
N ARG A 118 9.34 2.03 6.35
CA ARG A 118 10.55 1.31 6.76
C ARG A 118 10.93 0.30 5.68
N GLY A 119 12.16 0.35 5.19
CA GLY A 119 12.63 -0.57 4.14
C GLY A 119 11.77 -0.54 2.87
N GLY A 120 11.15 0.60 2.54
CA GLY A 120 10.25 0.74 1.40
C GLY A 120 8.85 0.11 1.57
N ARG A 121 8.51 -0.35 2.77
CA ARG A 121 7.16 -0.83 3.14
C ARG A 121 6.49 0.19 4.04
N THR A 122 5.20 0.39 3.83
CA THR A 122 4.37 1.16 4.76
C THR A 122 4.19 0.35 6.04
N VAL A 123 4.46 0.95 7.20
CA VAL A 123 4.38 0.28 8.52
C VAL A 123 3.41 0.95 9.47
N GLY A 124 2.80 2.05 9.05
CA GLY A 124 1.85 2.79 9.86
C GLY A 124 1.35 4.02 9.12
N TYR A 125 0.21 4.52 9.56
CA TYR A 125 -0.42 5.70 9.00
C TYR A 125 -0.84 6.66 10.12
N SER A 126 -0.97 7.93 9.77
CA SER A 126 -1.50 8.95 10.66
C SER A 126 -2.17 10.06 9.87
N GLU A 127 -3.14 10.72 10.49
CA GLU A 127 -3.75 11.93 9.96
C GLU A 127 -3.02 13.16 10.52
N ALA A 128 -2.83 14.16 9.68
CA ALA A 128 -2.34 15.47 10.10
C ALA A 128 -3.39 16.53 9.75
N GLU A 129 -3.70 17.41 10.71
CA GLU A 129 -4.81 18.36 10.61
C GLU A 129 -4.71 19.35 9.43
N ASN A 130 -3.49 19.59 8.93
CA ASN A 130 -3.23 20.53 7.85
C ASN A 130 -2.29 19.92 6.81
N ARG A 131 -2.45 20.33 5.55
CA ARG A 131 -1.55 19.98 4.45
C ARG A 131 -0.51 21.08 4.19
N PRO A 132 0.69 21.02 4.80
CA PRO A 132 1.71 22.05 4.59
C PRO A 132 2.27 22.03 3.16
N VAL A 133 2.10 23.15 2.46
CA VAL A 133 2.70 23.37 1.13
C VAL A 133 4.13 23.94 1.20
N THR A 134 4.50 24.57 2.32
CA THR A 134 5.83 25.18 2.51
C THR A 134 6.82 24.19 3.13
N ARG A 135 8.12 24.40 2.87
CA ARG A 135 9.19 23.60 3.49
C ARG A 135 9.17 23.72 5.02
N ALA A 136 8.95 24.93 5.54
CA ALA A 136 8.89 25.17 6.98
C ALA A 136 7.72 24.42 7.64
N GLY A 137 6.52 24.45 7.04
CA GLY A 137 5.38 23.69 7.53
C GLY A 137 5.60 22.17 7.47
N ARG A 138 6.25 21.66 6.42
CA ARG A 138 6.60 20.23 6.33
C ARG A 138 7.62 19.81 7.40
N LEU A 139 8.56 20.69 7.75
CA LEU A 139 9.52 20.43 8.83
C LEU A 139 8.84 20.41 10.19
N GLU A 140 7.89 21.31 10.42
CA GLU A 140 7.11 21.34 11.64
C GLU A 140 6.26 20.08 11.79
N LEU A 141 5.56 19.68 10.72
CA LEU A 141 4.83 18.42 10.69
C LEU A 141 5.75 17.21 10.95
N ALA A 142 6.95 17.18 10.35
CA ALA A 142 7.91 16.11 10.59
C ALA A 142 8.35 16.02 12.07
N ARG A 143 8.54 17.15 12.75
CA ARG A 143 8.88 17.19 14.18
C ARG A 143 7.74 16.69 15.07
N GLN A 144 6.49 16.97 14.70
CA GLN A 144 5.31 16.48 15.42
C GLN A 144 5.18 14.96 15.31
N LEU A 145 5.42 14.41 14.11
CA LEU A 145 5.29 12.97 13.84
C LEU A 145 6.46 12.14 14.37
N ALA A 146 7.66 12.70 14.41
CA ALA A 146 8.85 12.03 14.90
C ALA A 146 9.65 12.97 15.81
N PRO A 147 9.28 13.11 17.10
CA PRO A 147 9.94 14.03 18.02
C PRO A 147 11.40 13.66 18.34
N ARG A 148 11.90 12.51 17.86
CA ARG A 148 13.30 12.11 17.91
C ARG A 148 13.70 11.42 16.60
N PRO A 149 14.87 11.72 16.01
CA PRO A 149 15.30 11.04 14.80
C PRO A 149 15.72 9.61 15.13
N ILE A 150 15.22 8.66 14.35
CA ILE A 150 15.74 7.29 14.33
C ILE A 150 16.76 7.24 13.19
N HIS A 151 18.02 6.98 13.51
CA HIS A 151 19.09 6.81 12.53
C HIS A 151 19.36 5.33 12.27
N GLY A 152 19.72 4.98 11.03
CA GLY A 152 20.13 3.63 10.65
C GLY A 152 19.41 3.12 9.40
N ARG A 153 19.78 1.91 8.99
CA ARG A 153 19.22 1.24 7.80
C ARG A 153 17.72 0.90 7.94
N ASP A 154 17.24 0.83 9.18
CA ASP A 154 15.83 0.57 9.55
C ASP A 154 15.09 1.82 10.05
N ALA A 155 15.63 3.01 9.75
CA ALA A 155 15.00 4.27 10.10
C ALA A 155 13.59 4.35 9.50
N ILE A 156 12.62 4.71 10.35
CA ILE A 156 11.28 5.06 9.88
C ILE A 156 11.39 6.45 9.26
N THR A 157 11.01 6.54 8.00
CA THR A 157 10.81 7.81 7.30
C THR A 157 9.32 8.11 7.24
N TRP A 158 8.98 9.40 7.16
CA TRP A 158 7.60 9.82 7.00
C TRP A 158 7.40 10.40 5.61
N GLU A 159 6.28 10.05 5.00
CA GLU A 159 5.83 10.61 3.73
C GLU A 159 4.44 11.20 3.90
N MET A 160 4.17 12.29 3.19
CA MET A 160 2.87 12.97 3.16
C MET A 160 2.22 12.78 1.81
N TRP A 161 0.93 12.46 1.82
CA TRP A 161 0.12 12.40 0.62
C TRP A 161 -0.17 13.79 0.08
N THR A 162 0.07 14.00 -1.22
CA THR A 162 -0.18 15.28 -1.88
C THR A 162 -1.44 15.30 -2.73
N GLY A 163 -2.35 14.36 -2.54
CA GLY A 163 -3.48 14.17 -3.44
C GLY A 163 -3.12 13.38 -4.71
N GLU A 164 -1.85 13.41 -5.12
CA GLU A 164 -1.37 12.73 -6.34
C GLU A 164 -0.24 11.72 -6.06
N ARG A 165 0.63 12.03 -5.10
CA ARG A 165 1.80 11.21 -4.78
C ARG A 165 2.24 11.36 -3.33
N TRP A 166 2.98 10.37 -2.87
CA TRP A 166 3.74 10.45 -1.63
C TRP A 166 4.96 11.36 -1.80
N GLN A 167 5.15 12.26 -0.84
CA GLN A 167 6.32 13.12 -0.74
C GLN A 167 7.04 12.89 0.59
N PRO A 168 8.36 12.65 0.58
CA PRO A 168 9.13 12.57 1.81
C PRO A 168 9.01 13.85 2.62
N LEU A 169 8.74 13.70 3.92
CA LEU A 169 8.89 14.77 4.89
C LEU A 169 10.38 14.95 5.20
N PRO A 170 10.85 16.19 5.42
CA PRO A 170 12.24 16.44 5.77
C PRO A 170 12.56 15.80 7.13
N ILE A 171 13.76 15.26 7.28
CA ILE A 171 14.25 14.76 8.57
C ILE A 171 14.52 15.96 9.49
N PRO A 172 13.90 16.04 10.68
CA PRO A 172 14.21 17.10 11.62
C PRO A 172 15.63 16.92 12.16
N LEU A 173 16.44 17.98 12.06
CA LEU A 173 17.66 18.09 12.84
C LEU A 173 17.28 18.64 14.22
N TYR A 174 17.77 18.00 15.27
CA TYR A 174 17.68 18.50 16.64
C TYR A 174 19.05 19.05 17.00
N ASP A 175 19.07 20.31 17.45
CA ASP A 175 20.24 20.94 18.07
C ASP A 175 20.34 20.55 19.56
#